data_AF-A0A1F6KUV0-F1
#
_entry.id   AF-A0A1F6KUV0-F1
#
_cell.length_a   1.000
_cell.length_b   1.000
_cell.length_c   1.000
_cell.angle_alpha   90.00
_cell.angle_beta   90.00
_cell.angle_gamma   90.00
#
_symmetry.space_group_name_H-M   'P 1'
#
loop_
_entity.id
_entity.type
_entity.pdbx_description
1 polymer ?
#
loop_
_entity_poly.entity_id
_entity_poly.type
_entity_poly.pdbx_seq_one_letter_code
_entity_poly.pdbx_strand_id
1 'polypeptide(L)'
;METVPDFEELSLPRTLEEIPAHAESKNITAGHSVKTLLSWSAPGRPFRKKSRQFYMTVLLIAMLIEVILFLFSQYSLMFVVASLVFLSFMFAAIPPRDFHYRISTQGIMLEDHFYIWDELYEFYFTRRNNAEILNVRTKVYFPGILTITLGDLTKDHVREILIRYLPFREFIKPTFMDKSADWLVHNFPLEKSQ
;
A
#
# COMPACT_ATOMS: atom_id res chain seq x y z
N MET A 1 28.47 -64.02 -53.30
CA MET A 1 27.60 -63.88 -54.48
C MET A 1 26.25 -63.46 -53.95
N GLU A 2 25.94 -62.16 -53.99
CA GLU A 2 25.14 -61.47 -55.02
C GLU A 2 23.92 -60.95 -54.24
N THR A 3 23.43 -59.73 -54.34
CA THR A 3 23.70 -58.55 -55.16
C THR A 3 22.97 -57.41 -54.44
N VAL A 4 23.59 -56.24 -54.39
CA VAL A 4 22.99 -54.98 -53.94
C VAL A 4 21.95 -54.52 -54.97
N PRO A 5 20.76 -54.08 -54.55
CA PRO A 5 20.01 -53.02 -55.22
C PRO A 5 19.75 -51.88 -54.23
N ASP A 6 19.58 -50.62 -54.57
CA ASP A 6 19.80 -49.80 -55.76
C ASP A 6 19.77 -48.39 -55.14
N PHE A 7 20.84 -47.62 -55.31
CA PHE A 7 20.95 -46.29 -54.69
C PHE A 7 20.14 -45.31 -55.55
N GLU A 8 18.83 -45.25 -55.28
CA GLU A 8 17.97 -44.23 -55.87
C GLU A 8 18.24 -42.87 -55.18
N GLU A 9 18.57 -41.88 -55.99
CA GLU A 9 19.00 -40.54 -55.64
C GLU A 9 18.07 -39.82 -54.65
N LEU A 10 18.43 -39.78 -53.37
CA LEU A 10 18.00 -38.68 -52.51
C LEU A 10 18.85 -37.46 -52.83
N SER A 11 18.42 -36.75 -53.88
CA SER A 11 18.85 -35.41 -54.25
C SER A 11 19.05 -34.52 -53.01
N LEU A 12 20.32 -34.18 -52.73
CA LEU A 12 20.66 -33.19 -51.71
C LEU A 12 20.15 -31.82 -52.19
N PRO A 13 19.23 -31.14 -51.48
CA PRO A 13 18.93 -29.75 -51.80
C PRO A 13 20.14 -28.86 -51.47
N ARG A 14 20.77 -28.44 -52.57
CA ARG A 14 21.56 -27.23 -52.85
C ARG A 14 21.58 -26.16 -51.73
N THR A 15 22.81 -25.76 -51.36
CA THR A 15 23.22 -24.48 -50.71
C THR A 15 22.55 -24.09 -49.39
N LEU A 16 23.35 -24.03 -48.32
CA LEU A 16 23.07 -23.23 -47.13
C LEU A 16 22.92 -21.77 -47.57
N GLU A 17 21.68 -21.31 -47.76
CA GLU A 17 21.36 -19.89 -47.76
C GLU A 17 21.71 -19.35 -46.37
N GLU A 18 22.70 -18.46 -46.30
CA GLU A 18 23.05 -17.72 -45.09
C GLU A 18 21.78 -17.08 -44.52
N ILE A 19 21.38 -17.50 -43.31
CA ILE A 19 20.28 -16.89 -42.59
C ILE A 19 20.69 -15.44 -42.29
N PRO A 20 20.03 -14.41 -42.86
CA PRO A 20 20.37 -13.03 -42.55
C PRO A 20 20.08 -12.78 -41.06
N ALA A 21 21.12 -12.43 -40.29
CA ALA A 21 21.07 -12.18 -38.84
C ALA A 21 20.24 -10.93 -38.44
N HIS A 22 19.42 -10.39 -39.34
CA HIS A 22 18.57 -9.22 -39.12
C HIS A 22 17.14 -9.45 -39.61
N ALA A 23 16.54 -10.57 -39.20
CA ALA A 23 15.09 -10.69 -39.14
C ALA A 23 14.63 -10.28 -37.72
N GLU A 24 14.26 -9.00 -37.61
CA GLU A 24 13.31 -8.43 -36.67
C GLU A 24 12.79 -9.39 -35.58
N SER A 25 13.35 -9.29 -34.37
CA SER A 25 12.86 -9.98 -33.16
C SER A 25 11.48 -9.42 -32.77
N LYS A 26 10.47 -9.77 -33.54
CA LYS A 26 9.07 -9.45 -33.31
C LYS A 26 8.50 -10.48 -32.33
N ASN A 27 8.49 -10.10 -31.06
CA ASN A 27 7.57 -10.55 -30.02
C ASN A 27 7.32 -12.08 -29.95
N ILE A 28 8.23 -12.81 -29.31
CA ILE A 28 7.87 -14.10 -28.67
C ILE A 28 8.31 -14.05 -27.21
N THR A 29 7.52 -13.36 -26.39
CA THR A 29 7.43 -13.61 -24.96
C THR A 29 5.94 -13.68 -24.58
N ALA A 30 5.24 -14.66 -25.14
CA ALA A 30 3.93 -15.08 -24.65
C ALA A 30 4.13 -16.13 -23.53
N GLY A 31 4.70 -15.69 -22.41
CA GLY A 31 4.66 -16.42 -21.15
C GLY A 31 3.96 -15.53 -20.14
N HIS A 32 2.78 -15.94 -19.64
CA HIS A 32 1.93 -15.26 -18.64
C HIS A 32 2.46 -13.90 -18.14
N SER A 33 2.36 -12.85 -18.98
CA SER A 33 2.81 -11.52 -18.59
C SER A 33 1.77 -10.94 -17.66
N VAL A 34 2.08 -10.84 -16.37
CA VAL A 34 1.26 -10.13 -15.38
C VAL A 34 1.03 -8.71 -15.90
N LYS A 35 -0.16 -8.45 -16.47
CA LYS A 35 -0.50 -7.13 -17.00
C LYS A 35 -0.88 -6.21 -15.86
N THR A 36 -0.16 -5.10 -15.72
CA THR A 36 -0.52 -4.02 -14.80
C THR A 36 -1.76 -3.30 -15.32
N LEU A 37 -2.82 -3.26 -14.50
CA LEU A 37 -4.08 -2.61 -14.83
C LEU A 37 -4.09 -1.16 -14.33
N LEU A 38 -3.52 -0.91 -13.15
CA LEU A 38 -3.48 0.41 -12.53
C LEU A 38 -2.24 0.53 -11.63
N SER A 39 -1.56 1.67 -11.66
CA SER A 39 -0.40 1.95 -10.78
C SER A 39 -0.46 3.40 -10.34
N TRP A 40 -0.39 3.66 -9.04
CA TRP A 40 -0.41 5.01 -8.48
C TRP A 40 0.36 5.07 -7.17
N SER A 41 0.70 6.28 -6.77
CA SER A 41 1.35 6.56 -5.49
C SER A 41 0.38 7.35 -4.64
N ALA A 42 0.14 6.91 -3.41
CA ALA A 42 -0.72 7.63 -2.48
C ALA A 42 -0.21 7.48 -1.04
N PRO A 43 -0.52 8.43 -0.14
CA PRO A 43 -0.03 8.37 1.22
C PRO A 43 -0.67 7.19 1.97
N GLY A 44 0.12 6.27 2.51
CA GLY A 44 -0.38 5.00 3.09
C GLY A 44 -1.25 5.12 4.33
N ARG A 45 -1.40 6.34 4.84
CA ARG A 45 -2.45 6.73 5.77
C ARG A 45 -2.96 8.11 5.37
N PRO A 46 -4.27 8.40 5.52
CA PRO A 46 -4.76 9.77 5.42
C PRO A 46 -4.08 10.63 6.49
N PHE A 47 -2.96 11.26 6.11
CA PHE A 47 -2.11 12.00 7.02
C PHE A 47 -2.62 13.43 7.11
N ARG A 48 -3.23 13.77 8.24
CA ARG A 48 -3.32 15.19 8.61
C ARG A 48 -1.97 15.60 9.17
N LYS A 49 -1.32 16.57 8.53
CA LYS A 49 -0.21 17.29 9.15
C LYS A 49 -0.72 17.81 10.50
N LYS A 50 -0.19 17.29 11.61
CA LYS A 50 -0.44 17.88 12.92
C LYS A 50 -0.05 19.35 12.82
N SER A 51 -0.99 20.24 13.15
CA SER A 51 -0.78 21.68 12.99
C SER A 51 0.38 22.12 13.88
N ARG A 52 1.12 23.17 13.46
CA ARG A 52 2.19 23.77 14.27
C ARG A 52 1.69 24.12 15.68
N GLN A 53 0.41 24.46 15.80
CA GLN A 53 -0.26 24.73 17.07
C GLN A 53 -0.22 23.53 18.03
N PHE A 54 -0.44 22.30 17.56
CA PHE A 54 -0.37 21.10 18.40
C PHE A 54 1.02 20.95 19.04
N TYR A 55 2.08 21.10 18.24
CA TYR A 55 3.45 21.01 18.74
C TYR A 55 3.78 22.15 19.71
N MET A 56 3.30 23.36 19.45
CA MET A 56 3.47 24.49 20.37
C MET A 56 2.76 24.26 21.71
N THR A 57 1.55 23.70 21.71
CA THR A 57 0.83 23.36 22.94
C THR A 57 1.56 22.27 23.73
N VAL A 58 2.03 21.20 23.07
CA VAL A 58 2.81 20.14 23.73
C VAL A 58 4.11 20.69 24.31
N LEU A 59 4.82 21.54 23.56
CA LEU A 59 6.05 22.18 24.02
C LEU A 59 5.80 23.08 25.23
N LEU A 60 4.72 23.86 25.24
CA LEU A 60 4.34 24.72 26.36
C LEU A 60 4.04 23.90 27.62
N ILE A 61 3.29 22.81 27.50
CA ILE A 61 2.99 21.91 28.62
C ILE A 61 4.26 21.26 29.15
N ALA A 62 5.13 20.77 28.26
CA ALA A 62 6.42 20.20 28.64
C ALA A 62 7.30 21.21 29.38
N MET A 63 7.36 22.46 28.90
CA MET A 63 8.10 23.54 29.56
C MET A 63 7.52 23.86 30.94
N LEU A 64 6.19 23.86 31.09
CA LEU A 64 5.54 24.08 32.38
C LEU A 64 5.92 22.97 33.38
N ILE A 65 5.93 21.71 32.93
CA ILE A 65 6.35 20.57 33.75
C ILE A 65 7.82 20.71 34.17
N GLU A 66 8.72 21.08 33.25
CA GLU A 66 10.13 21.37 33.54
C GLU A 66 10.29 22.45 34.63
N VAL A 67 9.55 23.55 34.53
CA VAL A 67 9.58 24.63 35.54
C VAL A 67 9.11 24.12 36.91
N ILE A 68 8.05 23.31 36.95
CA ILE A 68 7.55 22.72 38.20
C ILE A 68 8.61 21.78 38.80
N LEU A 69 9.21 20.90 38.00
CA LEU A 69 10.26 19.97 38.44
C LEU A 69 11.51 20.68 38.94
N PHE A 70 11.89 21.78 38.27
CA PHE A 70 12.97 22.65 38.71
C PHE A 70 12.70 23.23 40.10
N LEU A 71 11.46 23.64 40.39
CA LEU A 71 11.06 24.18 41.69
C LEU A 71 11.15 23.14 42.82
N PHE A 72 10.93 21.86 42.49
CA PHE A 72 11.11 20.73 43.40
C PHE A 72 12.55 20.18 43.44
N SER A 73 13.49 20.80 42.72
CA SER A 73 14.89 20.36 42.59
C SER A 73 15.05 18.92 42.09
N GLN A 74 14.11 18.44 41.27
CA GLN A 74 14.08 17.07 40.74
C GLN A 74 14.82 16.97 39.39
N TYR A 75 16.14 17.21 39.40
CA TYR A 75 16.94 17.29 38.17
C TYR A 75 16.98 15.99 37.36
N SER A 76 16.99 14.83 38.01
CA SER A 76 16.96 13.53 37.33
C SER A 76 15.67 13.34 36.53
N LEU A 77 14.53 13.77 37.07
CA LEU A 77 13.23 13.65 36.43
C LEU A 77 13.08 14.64 35.26
N MET A 78 13.69 15.83 35.35
CA MET A 78 13.77 16.78 34.24
C MET A 78 14.43 16.13 33.01
N PHE A 79 15.59 15.50 33.16
CA PHE A 79 16.27 14.82 32.05
C PHE A 79 15.39 13.74 31.37
N VAL A 80 14.60 13.01 32.15
CA VAL A 80 13.68 11.99 31.62
C VAL A 80 12.58 12.65 30.79
N VAL A 81 11.95 13.70 31.31
CA VAL A 81 10.90 14.45 30.60
C VAL A 81 11.46 15.09 29.32
N ALA A 82 12.60 15.78 29.40
CA ALA A 82 13.27 16.36 28.25
C ALA A 82 13.58 15.32 27.16
N SER A 83 14.05 14.13 27.55
CA SER A 83 14.33 13.03 26.62
C SER A 83 13.07 12.51 25.92
N LEU A 84 11.96 12.35 26.64
CA LEU A 84 10.67 11.94 26.08
C LEU A 84 10.12 12.96 25.09
N VAL A 85 10.22 14.25 25.41
CA VAL A 85 9.80 15.35 24.54
C VAL A 85 10.65 15.36 23.27
N PHE A 86 11.96 15.25 23.42
CA PHE A 86 12.90 15.18 22.29
C PHE A 86 12.61 13.98 21.38
N LEU A 87 12.43 12.79 21.95
CA LEU A 87 12.11 11.58 21.18
C LEU A 87 10.78 11.72 20.43
N SER A 88 9.77 12.29 21.08
CA SER A 88 8.47 12.57 20.46
C SER A 88 8.62 13.53 19.27
N PHE A 89 9.48 14.54 19.39
CA PHE A 89 9.78 15.47 18.31
C PHE A 89 10.54 14.81 17.16
N MET A 90 11.50 13.93 17.45
CA MET A 90 12.18 13.13 16.43
C MET A 90 11.21 12.26 15.63
N PHE A 91 10.30 11.53 16.29
CA PHE A 91 9.30 10.73 15.59
C PHE A 91 8.33 11.58 14.76
N ALA A 92 8.00 12.78 15.24
CA ALA A 92 7.17 13.72 14.49
C ALA A 92 7.88 14.30 13.25
N ALA A 93 9.21 14.41 13.28
CA ALA A 93 10.01 14.94 12.18
C ALA A 93 10.16 13.96 11.02
N ILE A 94 9.93 12.66 11.22
CA ILE A 94 9.96 11.66 10.16
C ILE A 94 8.73 11.85 9.27
N PRO A 95 8.88 12.34 8.03
CA PRO A 95 7.74 12.53 7.14
C PRO A 95 7.11 11.17 6.81
N PRO A 96 5.77 11.09 6.68
CA PRO A 96 5.13 9.88 6.19
C PRO A 96 5.63 9.61 4.77
N ARG A 97 6.09 8.39 4.51
CA ARG A 97 6.44 7.95 3.16
C ARG A 97 5.15 7.70 2.36
N ASP A 98 5.19 8.07 1.09
CA ASP A 98 4.14 7.70 0.14
C ASP A 98 4.30 6.23 -0.24
N PHE A 99 3.17 5.51 -0.36
CA PHE A 99 3.17 4.09 -0.72
C PHE A 99 2.87 3.95 -2.21
N HIS A 100 3.57 3.02 -2.86
CA HIS A 100 3.32 2.67 -4.26
C HIS A 100 2.32 1.52 -4.33
N TYR A 101 1.18 1.76 -4.98
CA TYR A 101 0.11 0.79 -5.19
C TYR A 101 0.10 0.35 -6.65
N ARG A 102 -0.01 -0.95 -6.89
CA ARG A 102 -0.18 -1.51 -8.23
C ARG A 102 -1.24 -2.60 -8.22
N ILE A 103 -2.25 -2.46 -9.06
CA ILE A 103 -3.23 -3.51 -9.34
C ILE A 103 -2.83 -4.20 -10.64
N SER A 104 -2.71 -5.51 -10.57
CA SER A 104 -2.41 -6.37 -11.70
C SER A 104 -3.54 -7.38 -11.92
N THR A 105 -3.50 -8.05 -13.06
CA THR A 105 -4.43 -9.16 -13.36
C THR A 105 -4.37 -10.31 -12.35
N GLN A 106 -3.26 -10.50 -11.64
CA GLN A 106 -3.06 -11.62 -10.71
C GLN A 106 -3.27 -11.23 -9.23
N GLY A 107 -3.23 -9.93 -8.91
CA GLY A 107 -3.33 -9.47 -7.54
C GLY A 107 -3.00 -7.99 -7.35
N ILE A 108 -2.93 -7.59 -6.09
CA ILE A 108 -2.63 -6.22 -5.65
C ILE A 108 -1.23 -6.21 -5.03
N MET A 109 -0.35 -5.38 -5.56
CA MET A 109 0.97 -5.12 -5.01
C MET A 109 0.93 -3.83 -4.18
N LEU A 110 1.38 -3.93 -2.93
CA LEU A 110 1.55 -2.83 -2.00
C LEU A 110 3.03 -2.75 -1.62
N GLU A 111 3.73 -1.72 -2.09
CA GLU A 111 5.20 -1.61 -1.97
C GLU A 111 5.89 -2.93 -2.35
N ASP A 112 6.44 -3.64 -1.36
CA ASP A 112 7.19 -4.89 -1.54
C ASP A 112 6.34 -6.17 -1.39
N HIS A 113 5.06 -6.04 -1.02
CA HIS A 113 4.17 -7.18 -0.75
C HIS A 113 3.14 -7.38 -1.87
N PHE A 114 3.07 -8.59 -2.40
CA PHE A 114 2.11 -8.96 -3.43
C PHE A 114 1.00 -9.85 -2.85
N TYR A 115 -0.23 -9.37 -2.89
CA TYR A 115 -1.43 -10.08 -2.43
C TYR A 115 -2.16 -10.67 -3.64
N ILE A 116 -2.34 -11.98 -3.66
CA ILE A 116 -3.05 -12.68 -4.75
C ILE A 116 -4.56 -12.52 -4.56
N TRP A 117 -5.35 -12.51 -5.63
CA TRP A 117 -6.82 -12.40 -5.53
C TRP A 117 -7.47 -13.42 -4.59
N ASP A 118 -6.95 -14.65 -4.52
CA ASP A 118 -7.50 -15.68 -3.62
C ASP A 118 -7.30 -15.35 -2.13
N GLU A 119 -6.28 -14.55 -1.79
CA GLU A 119 -6.04 -14.09 -0.43
C GLU A 119 -6.94 -12.91 -0.04
N LEU A 120 -7.65 -12.31 -1.00
CA LEU A 120 -8.51 -11.16 -0.82
C LEU A 120 -9.96 -11.63 -0.75
N TYR A 121 -10.80 -10.99 0.07
CA TYR A 121 -12.19 -11.43 0.30
C TYR A 121 -13.22 -10.47 -0.27
N GLU A 122 -13.18 -9.22 0.15
CA GLU A 122 -14.16 -8.19 -0.23
C GLU A 122 -13.49 -6.83 -0.24
N PHE A 123 -14.06 -5.88 -0.99
CA PHE A 123 -13.62 -4.50 -0.92
C PHE A 123 -14.79 -3.53 -0.69
N TYR A 124 -14.47 -2.41 -0.05
CA TYR A 124 -15.40 -1.35 0.26
C TYR A 124 -14.69 0.00 0.24
N PHE A 125 -15.46 1.07 0.04
CA PHE A 125 -14.93 2.43 0.09
C PHE A 125 -15.39 3.12 1.36
N THR A 126 -14.47 3.83 2.01
CA THR A 126 -14.79 4.74 3.11
C THR A 126 -14.27 6.13 2.79
N ARG A 127 -14.89 7.15 3.40
CA ARG A 127 -14.44 8.54 3.31
C ARG A 127 -13.97 8.98 4.69
N ARG A 128 -12.70 9.35 4.80
CA ARG A 128 -12.12 9.92 6.03
C ARG A 128 -11.44 11.22 5.64
N ASN A 129 -11.76 12.31 6.35
CA ASN A 129 -11.08 13.61 6.19
C ASN A 129 -11.02 14.13 4.74
N ASN A 130 -12.14 14.00 4.00
CA ASN A 130 -12.28 14.39 2.59
C ASN A 130 -11.40 13.61 1.58
N ALA A 131 -10.74 12.53 2.03
CA ALA A 131 -10.03 11.58 1.17
C ALA A 131 -10.86 10.30 0.99
N GLU A 132 -10.86 9.77 -0.23
CA GLU A 132 -11.47 8.48 -0.55
C GLU A 132 -10.47 7.36 -0.31
N ILE A 133 -10.91 6.34 0.41
CA ILE A 133 -10.08 5.23 0.86
C ILE A 133 -10.75 3.94 0.41
N LEU A 134 -10.01 3.15 -0.35
CA LEU A 134 -10.33 1.78 -0.69
C LEU A 134 -9.82 0.88 0.43
N ASN A 135 -10.68 0.04 0.95
CA ASN A 135 -10.33 -0.96 1.94
C ASN A 135 -10.59 -2.33 1.32
N VAL A 136 -9.59 -3.20 1.33
CA VAL A 136 -9.68 -4.55 0.81
C VAL A 136 -9.43 -5.52 1.96
N ARG A 137 -10.42 -6.35 2.30
CA ARG A 137 -10.28 -7.34 3.38
C ARG A 137 -9.42 -8.49 2.89
N THR A 138 -8.46 -8.88 3.70
CA THR A 138 -7.56 -10.00 3.43
C THR A 138 -7.94 -11.20 4.30
N LYS A 139 -7.80 -12.42 3.76
CA LYS A 139 -8.00 -13.69 4.48
C LYS A 139 -6.80 -14.06 5.35
N VAL A 140 -5.63 -13.46 5.10
CA VAL A 140 -4.42 -13.64 5.93
C VAL A 140 -4.56 -12.98 7.29
N TYR A 141 -3.95 -13.60 8.30
CA TYR A 141 -4.04 -13.17 9.70
C TYR A 141 -3.53 -11.74 9.95
N PHE A 142 -2.59 -11.24 9.13
CA PHE A 142 -2.02 -9.89 9.31
C PHE A 142 -1.40 -9.37 8.01
N PRO A 143 -1.76 -8.17 7.51
CA PRO A 143 -2.88 -7.31 7.92
C PRO A 143 -4.24 -7.83 7.39
N GLY A 144 -5.25 -7.90 8.27
CA GLY A 144 -6.59 -8.38 7.90
C GLY A 144 -7.42 -7.42 7.03
N ILE A 145 -6.97 -6.16 6.88
CA ILE A 145 -7.56 -5.17 5.98
C ILE A 145 -6.43 -4.35 5.36
N LEU A 146 -6.38 -4.32 4.03
CA LEU A 146 -5.50 -3.50 3.23
C LEU A 146 -6.16 -2.13 3.00
N THR A 147 -5.60 -1.09 3.60
CA THR A 147 -6.10 0.29 3.47
C THR A 147 -5.30 1.01 2.40
N ILE A 148 -5.98 1.44 1.34
CA ILE A 148 -5.39 2.07 0.16
C ILE A 148 -6.03 3.44 -0.02
N THR A 149 -5.23 4.50 -0.04
CA THR A 149 -5.68 5.84 -0.38
C THR A 149 -5.74 6.00 -1.90
N LEU A 150 -6.83 6.59 -2.41
CA LEU A 150 -7.00 6.76 -3.87
C LEU A 150 -6.19 7.93 -4.43
N GLY A 151 -5.88 8.94 -3.59
CA GLY A 151 -5.22 10.16 -4.05
C GLY A 151 -6.10 10.88 -5.08
N ASP A 152 -5.56 11.03 -6.29
CA ASP A 152 -6.22 11.68 -7.43
C ASP A 152 -7.11 10.75 -8.26
N LEU A 153 -7.13 9.44 -7.95
CA LEU A 153 -7.95 8.48 -8.68
C LEU A 153 -9.43 8.58 -8.28
N THR A 154 -10.30 8.55 -9.28
CA THR A 154 -11.75 8.52 -9.05
C THR A 154 -12.20 7.13 -8.59
N LYS A 155 -13.00 7.07 -7.52
CA LYS A 155 -13.62 5.83 -7.00
C LYS A 155 -14.30 5.00 -8.08
N ASP A 156 -14.97 5.63 -9.03
CA ASP A 156 -15.72 4.91 -10.06
C ASP A 156 -14.79 4.09 -10.98
N HIS A 157 -13.64 4.65 -11.36
CA HIS A 157 -12.65 3.98 -12.18
C HIS A 157 -12.05 2.76 -11.46
N VAL A 158 -11.71 2.92 -10.17
CA VAL A 158 -11.18 1.83 -9.35
C VAL A 158 -12.23 0.75 -9.13
N ARG A 159 -13.50 1.13 -8.91
CA ARG A 159 -14.61 0.19 -8.73
C ARG A 159 -14.81 -0.69 -9.96
N GLU A 160 -14.81 -0.10 -11.15
CA GLU A 160 -15.03 -0.82 -12.42
C GLU A 160 -13.97 -1.90 -12.66
N ILE A 161 -12.71 -1.62 -12.29
CA ILE A 161 -11.61 -2.58 -12.39
C ILE A 161 -11.73 -3.67 -11.33
N LEU A 162 -11.98 -3.30 -10.06
CA LEU A 162 -11.98 -4.25 -8.94
C LEU A 162 -13.17 -5.20 -8.91
N ILE A 163 -14.35 -4.76 -9.36
CA ILE A 163 -15.58 -5.57 -9.30
C ILE A 163 -15.49 -6.85 -10.14
N ARG A 164 -14.57 -6.89 -11.11
CA ARG A 164 -14.28 -8.09 -11.93
C ARG A 164 -13.54 -9.16 -11.14
N TYR A 165 -12.81 -8.80 -10.08
CA TYR A 165 -11.94 -9.70 -9.34
C TYR A 165 -12.44 -9.98 -7.91
N LEU A 166 -13.16 -9.04 -7.29
CA LEU A 166 -13.55 -9.12 -5.89
C LEU A 166 -14.99 -8.60 -5.70
N PRO A 167 -15.78 -9.16 -4.76
CA PRO A 167 -17.11 -8.63 -4.46
C PRO A 167 -17.05 -7.26 -3.77
N PHE A 168 -17.90 -6.34 -4.23
CA PHE A 168 -18.08 -5.01 -3.64
C PHE A 168 -19.08 -5.05 -2.49
N ARG A 169 -18.73 -4.46 -1.34
CA ARG A 169 -19.62 -4.28 -0.19
C ARG A 169 -19.77 -2.80 0.14
N GLU A 170 -21.00 -2.29 0.12
CA GLU A 170 -21.29 -0.87 0.44
C GLU A 170 -21.21 -0.57 1.94
N PHE A 171 -21.56 -1.55 2.79
CA PHE A 171 -21.64 -1.35 4.24
C PHE A 171 -21.04 -2.53 5.00
N ILE A 172 -20.11 -2.23 5.90
CA ILE A 172 -19.59 -3.19 6.87
C ILE A 172 -20.28 -2.94 8.20
N LYS A 173 -20.77 -4.02 8.81
CA LYS A 173 -21.30 -3.95 10.18
C LYS A 173 -20.15 -3.58 11.12
N PRO A 174 -20.26 -2.49 11.90
CA PRO A 174 -19.22 -2.12 12.86
C PRO A 174 -19.03 -3.26 13.85
N THR A 175 -17.77 -3.65 14.06
CA THR A 175 -17.42 -4.69 15.02
C THR A 175 -17.58 -4.16 16.45
N PHE A 176 -17.57 -5.05 17.44
CA PHE A 176 -17.59 -4.65 18.85
C PHE A 176 -16.42 -3.70 19.19
N MET A 177 -15.25 -3.95 18.61
CA MET A 177 -14.08 -3.09 18.76
C MET A 177 -14.32 -1.69 18.17
N ASP A 178 -14.94 -1.60 16.99
CA ASP A 178 -15.27 -0.30 16.37
C ASP A 178 -16.24 0.52 17.24
N LYS A 179 -17.26 -0.13 17.81
CA LYS A 179 -18.21 0.54 18.73
C LYS A 179 -17.52 1.05 20.00
N SER A 180 -16.54 0.30 20.48
CA SER A 180 -15.75 0.67 21.67
C SER A 180 -14.88 1.90 21.38
N ALA A 181 -14.26 1.94 20.20
CA ALA A 181 -13.47 3.07 19.74
C ALA A 181 -14.33 4.33 19.54
N ASP A 182 -15.50 4.19 18.90
CA ASP A 182 -16.43 5.30 18.70
C ASP A 182 -16.93 5.87 20.04
N TRP A 183 -17.21 5.01 21.03
CA TRP A 183 -17.58 5.45 22.38
C TRP A 183 -16.46 6.24 23.06
N LEU A 184 -15.20 5.80 22.93
CA LEU A 184 -14.03 6.50 23.49
C LEU A 184 -13.86 7.88 22.84
N VAL A 185 -13.94 7.95 21.52
CA VAL A 185 -13.79 9.23 20.79
C VAL A 185 -14.93 10.18 21.13
N HIS A 186 -16.16 9.68 21.28
CA HIS A 186 -17.31 10.50 21.65
C HIS A 186 -17.18 11.08 23.06
N ASN A 187 -16.71 10.28 24.02
CA ASN A 187 -16.59 10.71 25.42
C ASN A 187 -15.31 11.50 25.72
N PHE A 188 -14.24 11.26 24.95
CA PHE A 188 -12.96 11.94 25.09
C PHE A 188 -12.54 12.56 23.74
N PRO A 189 -13.23 13.61 23.26
CA PRO A 189 -12.86 14.29 22.04
C PRO A 189 -11.52 15.02 22.24
N LEU A 190 -10.42 14.41 21.77
CA LEU A 190 -9.08 14.99 21.82
C LEU A 190 -8.88 16.14 20.80
N GLU A 191 -9.83 16.33 19.88
CA GLU A 191 -9.85 17.42 18.91
C GLU A 191 -11.26 18.02 18.79
N LYS A 192 -11.34 19.36 18.77
CA LYS A 192 -12.59 20.08 18.45
C LYS A 192 -12.86 19.92 16.95
N SER A 193 -13.94 19.25 16.59
CA SER A 193 -14.52 19.30 15.24
C SER A 193 -14.84 20.75 14.91
N GLN A 194 -14.12 21.34 13.96
CA GLN A 194 -14.50 22.58 13.31
C GLN A 194 -14.87 22.27 11.86
#